data_AF-A0A966LX85-F1
#
_entry.id   AF-A0A966LX85-F1
#
_cell.length_a   1.000
_cell.length_b   1.000
_cell.length_c   1.000
_cell.angle_alpha   90.00
_cell.angle_beta   90.00
_cell.angle_gamma   90.00
#
_symmetry.space_group_name_H-M   'P 1'
#
loop_
_entity.id
_entity.type
_entity.pdbx_description
1 polymer ?
#
loop_
_entity_poly.entity_id
_entity_poly.type
_entity_poly.pdbx_seq_one_letter_code
_entity_poly.pdbx_strand_id
1 'polypeptide(L)'
;MRYLILILLNLPIILVALINIVTQYKLKKVSPNRFRHQLIMWLVLMIVLIGSFPLYNTLSGKEPFSSDELSLFDIAQTTAIIFLVYIANNQRQRQDQNERRLRELHQELSIKLSQDK
;
A
#
# COMPACT_ATOMS: atom_id res chain seq x y z
N MET A 1 0.63 -8.39 -24.92
CA MET A 1 1.20 -9.22 -23.83
C MET A 1 1.78 -8.42 -22.66
N ARG A 2 2.44 -7.27 -22.89
CA ARG A 2 3.13 -6.51 -21.83
C ARG A 2 2.20 -5.99 -20.72
N TYR A 3 0.96 -5.64 -21.07
CA TYR A 3 -0.06 -5.23 -20.10
C TYR A 3 -0.41 -6.33 -19.09
N LEU A 4 -0.46 -7.59 -19.51
CA LEU A 4 -0.69 -8.72 -18.61
C LEU A 4 0.46 -8.87 -17.61
N ILE A 5 1.70 -8.61 -18.03
CA ILE A 5 2.88 -8.65 -17.16
C ILE A 5 2.79 -7.54 -16.10
N LEU A 6 2.38 -6.33 -16.50
CA LEU A 6 2.16 -5.22 -15.56
C LEU A 6 1.10 -5.58 -14.51
N ILE A 7 -0.05 -6.13 -14.92
CA ILE A 7 -1.07 -6.56 -13.96
C ILE A 7 -0.53 -7.67 -13.07
N LEU A 8 0.03 -8.74 -13.65
CA LEU A 8 0.47 -9.92 -12.92
C LEU A 8 1.54 -9.59 -11.87
N LEU A 9 2.38 -8.59 -12.13
CA LEU A 9 3.45 -8.19 -11.23
C LEU A 9 2.96 -7.26 -10.10
N ASN A 10 1.99 -6.39 -10.38
CA ASN A 10 1.49 -5.40 -9.42
C ASN A 10 0.29 -5.89 -8.59
N LEU A 11 -0.54 -6.76 -9.13
CA LEU A 11 -1.69 -7.37 -8.45
C LEU A 11 -1.30 -8.06 -7.12
N PRO A 12 -0.27 -8.94 -7.05
CA PRO A 12 0.10 -9.59 -5.79
C PRO A 12 0.56 -8.59 -4.73
N ILE A 13 1.23 -7.50 -5.12
CA ILE A 13 1.69 -6.46 -4.18
C ILE A 13 0.48 -5.76 -3.54
N ILE A 14 -0.50 -5.36 -4.37
CA ILE A 14 -1.73 -4.72 -3.90
C ILE A 14 -2.54 -5.68 -3.02
N LEU A 15 -2.65 -6.95 -3.39
CA LEU A 15 -3.34 -7.98 -2.60
C LEU A 15 -2.69 -8.18 -1.23
N VAL A 16 -1.36 -8.30 -1.17
CA VAL A 16 -0.62 -8.39 0.09
C VAL A 16 -0.86 -7.15 0.96
N ALA A 17 -0.86 -5.96 0.36
CA ALA A 17 -1.16 -4.72 1.07
C ALA A 17 -2.58 -4.73 1.68
N LEU A 18 -3.59 -5.13 0.90
CA LEU A 18 -4.97 -5.24 1.35
C LEU A 18 -5.13 -6.27 2.48
N ILE A 19 -4.54 -7.46 2.33
CA ILE A 19 -4.55 -8.50 3.37
C ILE A 19 -3.93 -7.96 4.65
N ASN A 20 -2.77 -7.31 4.58
CA ASN A 20 -2.08 -6.76 5.75
C ASN A 20 -2.95 -5.74 6.50
N ILE A 21 -3.61 -4.83 5.77
CA ILE A 21 -4.51 -3.83 6.34
C ILE A 21 -5.73 -4.49 7.02
N VAL A 22 -6.34 -5.49 6.37
CA VAL A 22 -7.47 -6.25 6.95
C VAL A 22 -7.04 -7.00 8.21
N THR A 23 -5.90 -7.69 8.17
CA THR A 23 -5.36 -8.40 9.33
C THR A 23 -5.06 -7.44 10.48
N GLN A 24 -4.48 -6.27 10.22
CA GLN A 24 -4.18 -5.30 11.27
C GLN A 24 -5.40 -4.63 11.86
N TYR A 25 -6.44 -4.37 11.04
CA TYR A 25 -7.73 -3.91 11.54
C TYR A 25 -8.37 -4.97 12.44
N LYS A 26 -8.35 -6.24 12.02
CA LYS A 26 -8.82 -7.37 12.83
C LYS A 26 -8.06 -7.50 14.16
N LEU A 27 -6.76 -7.24 14.16
CA LEU A 27 -5.90 -7.22 15.36
C LEU A 27 -6.07 -5.96 16.22
N LYS A 28 -7.03 -5.08 15.91
CA LYS A 28 -7.27 -3.79 16.60
C LYS A 28 -6.05 -2.88 16.68
N LYS A 29 -5.05 -3.08 15.81
CA LYS A 29 -3.82 -2.27 15.77
C LYS A 29 -4.02 -0.93 15.06
N VAL A 30 -5.13 -0.77 14.33
CA VAL A 30 -5.43 0.38 13.47
C VAL A 30 -6.83 0.89 13.77
N SER A 31 -6.99 2.21 13.81
CA SER A 31 -8.30 2.85 14.00
C SER A 31 -9.18 2.73 12.74
N PRO A 32 -10.52 2.72 12.88
CA PRO A 32 -11.44 2.55 11.75
C PRO A 32 -11.29 3.64 10.69
N ASN A 33 -11.00 4.88 11.08
CA ASN A 33 -10.75 5.97 10.13
C ASN A 33 -9.49 5.71 9.29
N ARG A 34 -8.39 5.26 9.90
CA ARG A 34 -7.15 4.96 9.17
C ARG A 34 -7.31 3.76 8.25
N PHE A 35 -8.03 2.73 8.71
CA PHE A 35 -8.40 1.59 7.89
C PHE A 35 -9.15 2.03 6.62
N ARG A 36 -10.20 2.86 6.75
CA ARG A 36 -10.94 3.40 5.59
C ARG A 36 -10.03 4.15 4.62
N HIS A 37 -9.15 5.03 5.10
CA HIS A 37 -8.25 5.79 4.23
C HIS A 37 -7.27 4.88 3.48
N GLN A 38 -6.66 3.92 4.17
CA GLN A 38 -5.73 2.98 3.53
C GLN A 38 -6.47 2.09 2.51
N LEU A 39 -7.66 1.60 2.86
CA LEU A 39 -8.48 0.78 1.97
C LEU A 39 -8.89 1.55 0.71
N ILE A 40 -9.37 2.80 0.87
CA ILE A 40 -9.72 3.67 -0.27
C ILE A 40 -8.49 3.93 -1.15
N MET A 41 -7.34 4.25 -0.55
CA MET A 41 -6.11 4.53 -1.29
C MET A 41 -5.64 3.33 -2.12
N TRP A 42 -5.65 2.11 -1.55
CA TRP A 42 -5.28 0.90 -2.29
C TRP A 42 -6.30 0.52 -3.37
N LEU A 43 -7.60 0.72 -3.12
CA LEU A 43 -8.64 0.52 -4.14
C LEU A 43 -8.49 1.49 -5.32
N VAL A 44 -8.23 2.77 -5.05
CA VAL A 44 -7.99 3.77 -6.09
C VAL A 44 -6.75 3.40 -6.90
N LEU A 45 -5.65 3.01 -6.24
CA LEU A 45 -4.45 2.52 -6.92
C LEU A 45 -4.73 1.34 -7.84
N MET A 46 -5.55 0.38 -7.38
CA MET A 46 -5.93 -0.78 -8.17
C MET A 46 -6.77 -0.40 -9.40
N ILE A 47 -7.75 0.49 -9.23
CA ILE A 47 -8.58 1.00 -10.34
C ILE A 47 -7.72 1.75 -11.35
N VAL A 48 -6.80 2.60 -10.88
CA VAL A 48 -5.89 3.34 -11.77
C VAL A 48 -4.99 2.37 -12.53
N LEU A 49 -4.44 1.35 -11.89
CA LEU A 49 -3.57 0.36 -12.53
C LEU A 49 -4.30 -0.43 -13.64
N ILE A 50 -5.53 -0.87 -13.37
CA ILE A 50 -6.33 -1.64 -14.33
C ILE A 50 -6.95 -0.72 -15.40
N GLY A 51 -7.27 0.52 -15.03
CA GLY A 51 -8.01 1.45 -15.87
C GLY A 51 -7.13 2.31 -16.77
N SER A 52 -5.88 2.62 -16.40
CA SER A 52 -5.09 3.62 -17.15
C SER A 52 -4.79 3.18 -18.58
N PHE A 53 -4.48 1.89 -18.78
CA PHE A 53 -4.09 1.38 -20.09
C PHE A 53 -5.29 1.20 -21.05
N PRO A 54 -6.41 0.57 -20.65
CA PRO A 54 -7.59 0.52 -21.50
C PRO A 54 -8.15 1.91 -21.81
N LEU A 55 -8.19 2.82 -20.83
CA LEU A 55 -8.68 4.19 -21.03
C LEU A 55 -7.81 4.95 -22.03
N TYR A 56 -6.48 4.87 -21.89
CA TYR A 56 -5.56 5.54 -22.81
C TYR A 56 -5.72 5.02 -24.25
N ASN A 57 -5.84 3.70 -24.41
CA ASN A 57 -6.00 3.08 -25.72
C ASN A 57 -7.35 3.40 -26.36
N THR A 58 -8.46 3.39 -25.60
CA THR A 58 -9.79 3.77 -26.13
C THR A 58 -9.86 5.25 -26.51
N LEU A 59 -9.26 6.14 -25.72
CA LEU A 59 -9.11 7.55 -26.05
C LEU A 59 -8.27 7.79 -27.31
N SER A 60 -7.27 6.92 -27.55
CA SER A 60 -6.39 6.98 -28.71
C SER A 60 -6.94 6.27 -29.96
N GLY A 61 -8.16 5.74 -29.90
CA GLY A 61 -8.80 5.00 -31.00
C GLY A 61 -8.15 3.64 -31.32
N LYS A 62 -7.36 3.09 -30.38
CA LYS A 62 -6.67 1.79 -30.51
C LYS A 62 -7.43 0.70 -29.77
N GLU A 63 -7.14 -0.55 -30.10
CA GLU A 63 -7.73 -1.67 -29.35
C GLU A 63 -7.32 -1.60 -27.86
N PRO A 64 -8.27 -1.78 -26.93
CA PRO A 64 -8.05 -1.55 -25.49
C PRO A 64 -6.91 -2.39 -24.90
N PHE A 65 -6.59 -3.55 -25.50
CA PHE A 65 -5.55 -4.47 -25.02
C PHE A 65 -4.28 -4.49 -25.91
N SER A 66 -4.24 -3.69 -26.98
CA SER A 66 -3.06 -3.56 -27.82
C SER A 66 -1.92 -2.95 -26.99
N SER A 67 -0.83 -3.69 -26.85
CA SER A 67 0.27 -3.38 -25.91
C SER A 67 1.55 -2.93 -26.61
N ASP A 68 1.45 -2.48 -27.86
CA ASP A 68 2.59 -2.16 -28.72
C ASP A 68 3.35 -0.90 -28.24
N GLU A 69 2.65 0.04 -27.61
CA GLU A 69 3.26 1.29 -27.11
C GLU A 69 3.75 1.20 -25.66
N LEU A 70 3.43 0.11 -24.95
CA LEU A 70 3.83 0.00 -23.54
C LEU A 70 5.31 -0.36 -23.46
N SER A 71 6.12 0.59 -22.99
CA SER A 71 7.54 0.38 -22.74
C SER A 71 7.74 -0.51 -21.51
N LEU A 72 8.76 -1.38 -21.56
CA LEU A 72 9.18 -2.15 -20.39
C LEU A 72 9.67 -1.24 -19.25
N PHE A 73 10.18 -0.06 -19.60
CA PHE A 73 10.60 0.95 -18.63
C PHE A 73 9.41 1.49 -17.83
N ASP A 74 8.29 1.80 -18.48
CA ASP A 74 7.08 2.30 -17.82
C ASP A 74 6.55 1.25 -16.83
N ILE A 75 6.58 -0.03 -17.23
CA ILE A 75 6.17 -1.14 -16.37
C ILE A 75 7.04 -1.21 -15.11
N ALA A 76 8.37 -1.16 -15.28
CA ALA A 76 9.30 -1.18 -14.17
C ALA A 76 9.13 0.04 -13.25
N GLN A 77 8.91 1.23 -13.82
CA GLN A 77 8.71 2.46 -13.07
C GLN A 77 7.39 2.42 -12.27
N THR A 78 6.27 2.01 -12.88
CA THR A 78 4.99 1.87 -12.18
C THR A 78 5.10 0.88 -11.02
N THR A 79 5.77 -0.26 -11.23
CA THR A 79 6.03 -1.22 -10.16
C THR A 79 6.89 -0.64 -9.06
N ALA A 80 7.97 0.07 -9.38
CA ALA A 80 8.83 0.70 -8.39
C ALA A 80 8.04 1.70 -7.53
N ILE A 81 7.18 2.50 -8.14
CA ILE A 81 6.31 3.46 -7.43
C ILE A 81 5.38 2.71 -6.47
N ILE A 82 4.67 1.67 -6.94
CA ILE A 82 3.74 0.89 -6.11
C ILE A 82 4.49 0.23 -4.95
N PHE A 83 5.68 -0.31 -5.21
CA PHE A 83 6.52 -0.94 -4.21
C PHE A 83 7.01 0.06 -3.15
N LEU A 84 7.41 1.27 -3.54
CA LEU A 84 7.77 2.34 -2.61
C LEU A 84 6.59 2.77 -1.75
N VAL A 85 5.41 2.94 -2.35
CA VAL A 85 4.17 3.26 -1.61
C VAL A 85 3.83 2.15 -0.61
N TYR A 86 4.01 0.88 -0.98
CA TYR A 86 3.85 -0.25 -0.09
C TYR A 86 4.80 -0.18 1.12
N ILE A 87 6.10 0.01 0.85
CA ILE A 87 7.12 0.10 1.91
C ILE A 87 6.84 1.28 2.83
N ALA A 88 6.59 2.47 2.28
CA ALA A 88 6.34 3.68 3.05
C ALA A 88 5.13 3.52 3.99
N ASN A 89 4.04 2.94 3.51
CA ASN A 89 2.87 2.67 4.34
C ASN A 89 3.17 1.67 5.47
N ASN A 90 3.88 0.59 5.16
CA ASN A 90 4.25 -0.42 6.15
C ASN A 90 5.23 0.15 7.21
N GLN A 91 6.17 1.00 6.80
CA GLN A 91 7.10 1.68 7.71
C GLN A 91 6.38 2.67 8.62
N ARG A 92 5.54 3.54 8.06
CA ARG A 92 4.77 4.52 8.84
C ARG A 92 3.93 3.84 9.92
N GLN A 93 3.34 2.70 9.58
CA GLN A 93 2.56 1.93 10.54
C GLN A 93 3.40 1.27 11.63
N ARG A 94 4.59 0.78 11.30
CA ARG A 94 5.52 0.23 12.30
C ARG A 94 6.02 1.33 13.24
N GLN A 95 6.28 2.53 12.74
CA GLN A 95 6.66 3.68 13.55
C GLN A 95 5.58 4.02 14.58
N ASP A 96 4.31 4.13 14.17
CA ASP A 96 3.20 4.41 15.09
C ASP A 96 3.09 3.36 16.21
N GLN A 97 3.33 2.08 15.90
CA GLN A 97 3.31 1.00 16.90
C GLN A 97 4.50 1.09 17.85
N ASN A 98 5.68 1.42 17.33
CA ASN A 98 6.89 1.58 18.14
C ASN A 98 6.78 2.79 19.06
N GLU A 99 6.22 3.91 18.61
CA GLU A 99 5.99 5.09 19.44
C GLU A 99 5.04 4.79 20.60
N ARG A 100 3.95 4.04 20.35
CA ARG A 100 3.03 3.61 21.41
C ARG A 100 3.73 2.75 22.45
N ARG A 101 4.49 1.74 22.01
CA ARG A 101 5.27 0.87 22.89
C ARG A 101 6.33 1.63 23.68
N LEU A 102 7.01 2.58 23.04
CA LEU A 102 7.99 3.44 23.70
C LEU A 102 7.33 4.26 24.80
N ARG A 103 6.14 4.81 24.55
CA ARG A 103 5.38 5.60 25.53
C ARG A 103 4.94 4.76 26.73
N GLU A 104 4.45 3.55 26.48
CA GLU A 104 4.09 2.59 27.53
C GLU A 104 5.31 2.22 28.39
N LEU A 105 6.44 1.89 27.77
CA LEU A 105 7.70 1.61 28.47
C LEU A 105 8.20 2.80 29.30
N HIS A 106 8.11 4.02 28.76
CA HIS A 106 8.52 5.22 29.49
C HIS A 106 7.64 5.45 30.72
N GLN A 107 6.34 5.19 30.60
CA GLN A 107 5.40 5.32 31.71
C GLN A 107 5.66 4.27 32.78
N GLU A 108 5.90 3.01 32.40
CA GLU A 108 6.28 1.95 33.34
C GLU A 108 7.60 2.27 34.07
N LEU A 109 8.60 2.78 33.34
CA LEU A 109 9.89 3.14 33.92
C LEU A 109 9.76 4.28 34.94
N SER A 110 8.94 5.29 34.62
CA SER A 110 8.65 6.41 35.53
C SER A 110 7.95 5.94 36.81
N ILE A 111 7.04 4.98 36.71
CA ILE A 111 6.33 4.43 37.88
C ILE A 111 7.32 3.66 38.76
N LYS A 112 8.14 2.79 38.16
CA LYS A 112 9.17 2.05 38.92
C LYS A 112 10.16 2.99 39.61
N LEU A 113 10.65 4.02 38.92
CA LEU A 113 11.54 5.02 39.54
C LEU A 113 10.86 5.79 40.69
N SER A 114 9.55 6.00 40.62
CA SER A 114 8.79 6.66 41.69
C SER A 114 8.51 5.76 42.88
N GLN A 115 8.51 4.44 42.71
CA GLN A 115 8.34 3.46 43.79
C GLN A 115 9.66 3.12 44.50
N ASP A 116 10.80 3.36 43.84
CA ASP A 116 12.15 3.14 44.37
C ASP A 116 12.70 4.35 45.17
N LYS A 117 11.89 5.41 45.31
CA LYS A 117 12.12 6.57 46.19
C LYS A 117 11.24 6.47 47.43
#